data_AF-A0A5C7LXV4-F1
#
_entry.id   AF-A0A5C7LXV4-F1
#
_cell.length_a   1.000
_cell.length_b   1.000
_cell.length_c   1.000
_cell.angle_alpha   90.00
_cell.angle_beta   90.00
_cell.angle_gamma   90.00
#
_symmetry.space_group_name_H-M   'P 1'
#
loop_
_entity.id
_entity.type
_entity.pdbx_description
1 polymer ?
#
loop_
_entity_poly.entity_id
_entity_poly.type
_entity_poly.pdbx_seq_one_letter_code
_entity_poly.pdbx_strand_id
1 'polypeptide(L)'
;MTYPFGKAFTRWYFPLVDNQSPTGVLTSQTPSIYIFSTQPDRTTAAAGTGAVQTVSSWTWNTSVNGWSYTVAAIDDPEPTGATSLRTYWEAVNYRLESGEQIQTDVRAFFVQRATGHSHSVGVTDAVLKEYYPQLDACSNPTQREQLIALAVEDVKARLKNKGFEWAMIHRIDRLNIAIAYKTLYMIMLIQIQQGNDKYAIKYAEFKAIFDSTIESLVLEYDSNGDGLPDTNVKAASGPVRIVR
;
A
#
# COMPACT_ATOMS: atom_id res chain seq x y z
N MET A 1 7.27 22.16 15.50
CA MET A 1 7.32 21.75 14.08
C MET A 1 6.09 20.92 13.81
N THR A 2 5.12 21.48 13.12
CA THR A 2 3.83 20.83 12.87
C THR A 2 3.91 20.23 11.48
N TYR A 3 3.96 18.90 11.36
CA TYR A 3 4.00 18.20 10.07
C TYR A 3 2.70 17.39 9.92
N PRO A 4 1.60 17.95 9.39
CA PRO A 4 0.33 17.29 9.53
C PRO A 4 -0.01 16.33 8.36
N PHE A 5 0.79 16.29 7.28
CA PHE A 5 0.82 15.15 6.33
C PHE A 5 2.19 14.47 6.15
N GLY A 6 3.27 15.03 6.69
CA GLY A 6 4.58 14.39 6.73
C GLY A 6 5.58 14.86 5.67
N LYS A 7 6.75 14.21 5.70
CA LYS A 7 7.98 14.55 4.97
C LYS A 7 7.77 14.58 3.45
N ALA A 8 8.77 15.13 2.74
CA ALA A 8 8.87 14.97 1.30
C ALA A 8 8.80 13.48 0.90
N PHE A 9 8.19 13.19 -0.25
CA PHE A 9 8.00 11.84 -0.76
C PHE A 9 8.32 11.74 -2.24
N THR A 10 8.76 10.56 -2.68
CA THR A 10 9.11 10.29 -4.07
C THR A 10 7.92 9.67 -4.79
N ARG A 11 7.64 10.17 -5.99
CA ARG A 11 6.67 9.59 -6.92
C ARG A 11 7.38 9.07 -8.16
N TRP A 12 6.76 8.05 -8.77
CA TRP A 12 7.24 7.41 -9.97
C TRP A 12 6.30 7.70 -11.14
N TYR A 13 6.89 7.97 -12.29
CA TYR A 13 6.18 8.21 -13.53
C TYR A 13 6.68 7.28 -14.63
N PHE A 14 5.72 6.65 -15.28
CA PHE A 14 5.90 5.67 -16.34
C PHE A 14 5.08 6.12 -17.55
N PRO A 15 5.59 7.05 -18.36
CA PRO A 15 4.98 7.45 -19.61
C PRO A 15 5.05 6.29 -20.60
N LEU A 16 4.00 6.15 -21.40
CA LEU A 16 3.95 5.21 -22.51
C LEU A 16 3.65 5.97 -23.80
N VAL A 17 4.41 5.66 -24.83
CA VAL A 17 4.15 6.06 -26.22
C VAL A 17 4.03 4.78 -27.01
N ASP A 18 2.88 4.54 -27.63
CA ASP A 18 2.59 3.28 -28.35
C ASP A 18 2.89 2.01 -27.53
N ASN A 19 2.51 2.04 -26.24
CA ASN A 19 2.77 0.98 -25.25
C ASN A 19 4.26 0.69 -24.97
N GLN A 20 5.17 1.61 -25.32
CA GLN A 20 6.59 1.50 -25.01
C GLN A 20 7.06 2.68 -24.14
N SER A 21 8.07 2.44 -23.30
CA SER A 21 8.69 3.48 -22.48
C SER A 21 9.58 4.39 -23.35
N PRO A 22 9.35 5.71 -23.39
CA PRO A 22 10.10 6.64 -24.24
C PRO A 22 11.45 7.02 -23.60
N THR A 23 12.33 6.04 -23.37
CA THR A 23 13.56 6.17 -22.57
C THR A 23 14.57 7.19 -23.11
N GLY A 24 14.60 7.47 -24.42
CA GLY A 24 15.51 8.43 -25.04
C GLY A 24 15.03 9.88 -25.09
N VAL A 25 13.72 10.11 -25.04
CA VAL A 25 13.12 11.45 -25.24
C VAL A 25 13.03 12.21 -23.92
N LEU A 26 12.64 11.53 -22.85
CA LEU A 26 12.39 12.18 -21.56
C LEU A 26 13.63 12.30 -20.69
N THR A 27 14.76 11.72 -21.12
CA THR A 27 16.06 11.83 -20.46
C THR A 27 16.83 13.10 -20.85
N SER A 28 16.48 13.73 -21.97
CA SER A 28 17.11 14.96 -22.46
C SER A 28 16.38 16.25 -22.02
N GLN A 29 15.29 16.13 -21.27
CA GLN A 29 14.48 17.26 -20.81
C GLN A 29 14.15 17.15 -19.32
N THR A 30 13.83 18.30 -18.73
CA THR A 30 13.26 18.39 -17.39
C THR A 30 11.80 18.84 -17.51
N PRO A 31 10.83 17.93 -17.36
CA PRO A 31 9.42 18.27 -17.36
C PRO A 31 9.08 19.32 -16.31
N SER A 32 8.08 20.15 -16.59
CA SER A 32 7.50 21.04 -15.58
C SER A 32 6.42 20.29 -14.82
N ILE A 33 6.60 20.10 -13.52
CA ILE A 33 5.69 19.32 -12.69
C ILE A 33 5.04 20.24 -11.66
N TYR A 34 3.72 20.20 -11.58
CA TYR A 34 2.93 21.04 -10.69
C TYR A 34 1.98 20.19 -9.84
N ILE A 35 1.82 20.57 -8.58
CA ILE A 35 0.88 19.93 -7.65
C ILE A 35 -0.25 20.91 -7.35
N PHE A 36 -1.50 20.44 -7.37
CA PHE A 36 -2.70 21.23 -7.11
C PHE A 36 -3.56 20.58 -6.01
N SER A 37 -4.23 21.41 -5.22
CA SER A 37 -5.21 20.97 -4.20
C SER A 37 -6.62 20.76 -4.77
N THR A 38 -6.87 21.23 -5.99
CA THR A 38 -8.13 21.05 -6.73
C THR A 38 -7.79 20.59 -8.15
N GLN A 39 -8.73 19.92 -8.83
CA GLN A 39 -8.47 19.43 -10.19
C GLN A 39 -8.29 20.62 -11.14
N PRO A 40 -7.10 20.81 -11.74
CA PRO A 40 -6.92 21.86 -12.74
C PRO A 40 -7.57 21.47 -14.06
N ASP A 41 -8.03 22.45 -14.83
CA ASP A 41 -8.23 22.24 -16.27
C ASP A 41 -6.88 22.10 -16.99
N ARG A 42 -6.89 21.67 -18.25
CA ARG A 42 -5.65 21.44 -19.00
C ARG A 42 -4.78 22.69 -19.14
N THR A 43 -5.39 23.86 -19.33
CA THR A 43 -4.66 25.12 -19.51
C THR A 43 -3.95 25.52 -18.22
N THR A 44 -4.65 25.44 -17.10
CA THR A 44 -4.15 25.70 -15.75
C THR A 44 -3.05 24.71 -15.38
N ALA A 45 -3.24 23.42 -15.69
CA ALA A 45 -2.27 22.35 -15.49
C ALA A 45 -0.98 22.58 -16.29
N ALA A 46 -1.10 23.05 -17.55
CA ALA A 46 0.04 23.36 -18.40
C ALA A 46 0.81 24.59 -17.91
N ALA A 47 0.12 25.61 -17.43
CA ALA A 47 0.72 26.86 -16.96
C ALA A 47 1.22 26.82 -15.51
N GLY A 48 0.79 25.86 -14.70
CA GLY A 48 1.09 25.81 -13.27
C GLY A 48 0.36 26.87 -12.44
N THR A 49 -0.67 27.53 -13.01
CA THR A 49 -1.37 28.64 -12.33
C THR A 49 -2.17 28.12 -11.13
N GLY A 50 -1.87 28.62 -9.93
CA GLY A 50 -2.53 28.16 -8.69
C GLY A 50 -2.02 26.82 -8.17
N ALA A 51 -0.88 26.34 -8.66
CA ALA A 51 -0.21 25.17 -8.08
C ALA A 51 0.23 25.46 -6.63
N VAL A 52 0.03 24.48 -5.75
CA VAL A 52 0.52 24.54 -4.36
C VAL A 52 2.02 24.25 -4.27
N GLN A 53 2.57 23.53 -5.25
CA GLN A 53 4.00 23.27 -5.37
C GLN A 53 4.42 23.14 -6.83
N THR A 54 5.66 23.53 -7.10
CA THR A 54 6.37 23.24 -8.35
C THR A 54 7.51 22.29 -8.04
N VAL A 55 7.59 21.18 -8.78
CA VAL A 55 8.64 20.16 -8.61
C VAL A 55 9.66 20.28 -9.73
N SER A 56 10.93 20.37 -9.36
CA SER A 56 12.06 20.53 -10.29
C SER A 56 12.93 19.28 -10.44
N SER A 57 12.79 18.31 -9.53
CA SER A 57 13.51 17.04 -9.61
C SER A 57 12.91 16.15 -10.70
N TRP A 58 13.74 15.58 -11.55
CA TRP A 58 13.36 14.57 -12.53
C TRP A 58 14.56 13.65 -12.75
N THR A 59 14.44 12.38 -12.38
CA THR A 59 15.60 11.47 -12.38
C THR A 59 15.19 10.12 -12.93
N TRP A 60 15.91 9.66 -13.95
CA TRP A 60 15.76 8.31 -14.47
C TRP A 60 16.34 7.28 -13.50
N ASN A 61 15.60 6.21 -13.24
CA ASN A 61 16.09 5.06 -12.48
C ASN A 61 16.07 3.81 -13.36
N THR A 62 17.25 3.25 -13.61
CA THR A 62 17.43 2.07 -14.46
C THR A 62 16.85 0.79 -13.84
N SER A 63 16.90 0.63 -12.51
CA SER A 63 16.38 -0.56 -11.82
C SER A 63 14.86 -0.64 -11.84
N VAL A 64 14.19 0.51 -11.83
CA VAL A 64 12.72 0.63 -11.85
C VAL A 64 12.19 0.84 -13.28
N ASN A 65 13.07 1.20 -14.22
CA ASN A 65 12.73 1.57 -15.59
C ASN A 65 11.67 2.69 -15.64
N GLY A 66 11.85 3.71 -14.80
CA GLY A 66 10.91 4.82 -14.63
C GLY A 66 11.58 6.11 -14.17
N TRP A 67 10.84 7.21 -14.24
CA TRP A 67 11.29 8.51 -13.77
C TRP A 67 10.76 8.78 -12.36
N SER A 68 11.63 9.24 -11.49
CA SER A 68 11.28 9.67 -10.14
C SER A 68 11.36 11.18 -9.99
N TYR A 69 10.47 11.73 -9.17
CA TYR A 69 10.54 13.11 -8.69
C TYR A 69 10.08 13.18 -7.24
N THR A 70 10.54 14.21 -6.53
CA THR A 70 10.28 14.42 -5.12
C THR A 70 9.30 15.57 -4.95
N VAL A 71 8.17 15.26 -4.34
CA VAL A 71 7.21 16.27 -3.87
C VAL A 71 7.64 16.69 -2.47
N ALA A 72 7.74 17.99 -2.22
CA ALA A 72 8.07 18.49 -0.89
C ALA A 72 6.92 18.20 0.09
N ALA A 73 7.21 18.26 1.39
CA ALA A 73 6.16 18.11 2.41
C ALA A 73 4.98 19.07 2.12
N ILE A 74 3.77 18.52 2.13
CA ILE A 74 2.53 19.30 1.97
C ILE A 74 1.94 19.48 3.36
N ASP A 75 1.62 20.72 3.73
CA ASP A 75 0.94 20.98 5.00
C ASP A 75 -0.54 20.59 4.93
N ASP A 76 -1.07 20.06 6.02
CA ASP A 76 -2.52 19.85 6.13
C ASP A 76 -3.22 21.17 6.41
N PRO A 77 -4.16 21.60 5.54
CA PRO A 77 -4.91 22.82 5.78
C PRO A 77 -5.86 22.74 6.98
N GLU A 78 -6.17 21.54 7.50
CA GLU A 78 -7.14 21.40 8.60
C GLU A 78 -6.76 20.27 9.59
N PRO A 79 -5.62 20.35 10.29
CA PRO A 79 -5.04 19.24 11.05
C PRO A 79 -5.93 18.62 12.12
N THR A 80 -6.93 19.36 12.62
CA THR A 80 -7.90 18.90 13.63
C THR A 80 -9.28 18.54 13.06
N GLY A 81 -9.49 18.71 11.75
CA GLY A 81 -10.75 18.39 11.10
C GLY A 81 -10.98 16.89 10.92
N ALA A 82 -12.20 16.49 10.59
CA ALA A 82 -12.54 15.08 10.35
C ALA A 82 -11.96 14.53 9.02
N THR A 83 -11.54 15.40 8.10
CA THR A 83 -11.03 14.99 6.78
C THR A 83 -9.57 14.55 6.89
N SER A 84 -9.32 13.26 7.07
CA SER A 84 -7.98 12.68 7.19
C SER A 84 -7.33 12.34 5.84
N LEU A 85 -8.10 12.21 4.77
CA LEU A 85 -7.66 11.89 3.41
C LEU A 85 -7.98 13.06 2.47
N ARG A 86 -6.98 13.56 1.74
CA ARG A 86 -7.14 14.63 0.76
C ARG A 86 -6.67 14.19 -0.61
N THR A 87 -7.41 14.64 -1.63
CA THR A 87 -7.04 14.42 -3.03
C THR A 87 -6.24 15.61 -3.53
N TYR A 88 -5.07 15.35 -4.10
CA TYR A 88 -4.26 16.29 -4.82
C TYR A 88 -4.15 15.85 -6.28
N TRP A 89 -3.75 16.77 -7.13
CA TRP A 89 -3.59 16.53 -8.56
C TRP A 89 -2.18 16.89 -8.96
N GLU A 90 -1.53 16.00 -9.70
CA GLU A 90 -0.25 16.26 -10.33
C GLU A 90 -0.46 16.55 -11.81
N ALA A 91 0.21 17.57 -12.32
CA ALA A 91 0.35 17.83 -13.74
C ALA A 91 1.82 17.63 -14.13
N VAL A 92 2.08 16.74 -15.08
CA VAL A 92 3.41 16.49 -15.64
C VAL A 92 3.42 17.00 -17.08
N ASN A 93 4.18 18.07 -17.33
CA ASN A 93 4.27 18.73 -18.64
C ASN A 93 5.60 18.38 -19.30
N TYR A 94 5.54 17.63 -20.39
CA TYR A 94 6.72 17.13 -21.11
C TYR A 94 6.50 17.19 -22.62
N ARG A 95 7.57 17.04 -23.40
CA ARG A 95 7.50 16.94 -24.85
C ARG A 95 7.85 15.52 -25.28
N LEU A 96 7.19 15.02 -26.33
CA LEU A 96 7.50 13.70 -26.91
C LEU A 96 8.67 13.74 -27.89
N GLU A 97 9.12 14.92 -28.26
CA GLU A 97 10.33 15.17 -29.05
C GLU A 97 10.74 16.64 -28.87
N SER A 98 12.01 16.95 -29.15
CA SER A 98 12.51 18.33 -29.03
C SER A 98 11.81 19.25 -30.04
N GLY A 99 11.27 20.37 -29.56
CA GLY A 99 10.53 21.34 -30.40
C GLY A 99 9.05 21.02 -30.59
N GLU A 100 8.59 19.82 -30.23
CA GLU A 100 7.19 19.41 -30.36
C GLU A 100 6.28 19.98 -29.28
N GLN A 101 4.97 19.92 -29.49
CA GLN A 101 3.96 20.38 -28.52
C GLN A 101 4.16 19.76 -27.11
N ILE A 102 3.87 20.56 -26.08
CA ILE A 102 3.85 20.08 -24.70
C ILE A 102 2.63 19.19 -24.53
N GLN A 103 2.87 17.98 -24.02
CA GLN A 103 1.86 17.08 -23.50
C GLN A 103 1.70 17.34 -22.00
N THR A 104 0.44 17.45 -21.57
CA THR A 104 0.07 17.62 -20.17
C THR A 104 -0.68 16.38 -19.71
N ASP A 105 -0.05 15.62 -18.83
CA ASP A 105 -0.71 14.52 -18.13
C ASP A 105 -1.16 14.99 -16.75
N VAL A 106 -2.42 14.72 -16.40
CA VAL A 106 -3.02 15.12 -15.12
C VAL A 106 -3.52 13.87 -14.39
N ARG A 107 -3.00 13.64 -13.18
CA ARG A 107 -3.34 12.46 -12.38
C ARG A 107 -3.72 12.86 -10.96
N ALA A 108 -4.68 12.15 -10.38
CA ALA A 108 -5.01 12.31 -8.97
C ALA A 108 -4.05 11.48 -8.11
N PHE A 109 -3.75 11.97 -6.92
CA PHE A 109 -3.15 11.19 -5.85
C PHE A 109 -3.74 11.59 -4.51
N PHE A 110 -3.61 10.69 -3.54
CA PHE A 110 -4.16 10.91 -2.21
C PHE A 110 -3.04 11.08 -1.19
N VAL A 111 -3.24 12.02 -0.28
CA VAL A 111 -2.40 12.21 0.89
C VAL A 111 -3.28 11.99 2.11
N GLN A 112 -2.84 11.10 2.99
CA GLN A 112 -3.57 10.76 4.21
C GLN A 112 -2.73 11.16 5.42
N ARG A 113 -3.39 11.57 6.51
CA ARG A 113 -2.73 11.72 7.80
C ARG A 113 -2.14 10.40 8.26
N ALA A 114 -1.05 10.48 9.01
CA ALA A 114 -0.49 9.32 9.68
C ALA A 114 -1.52 8.75 10.68
N THR A 115 -1.97 7.53 10.42
CA THR A 115 -2.77 6.72 11.34
C THR A 115 -1.87 5.64 11.92
N GLY A 116 -2.03 5.35 13.21
CA GLY A 116 -1.23 4.34 13.90
C GLY A 116 -2.11 3.35 14.65
N HIS A 117 -1.63 2.13 14.79
CA HIS A 117 -2.25 1.14 15.67
C HIS A 117 -1.78 1.36 17.12
N SER A 118 -2.65 1.03 18.08
CA SER A 118 -2.25 0.90 19.49
C SER A 118 -1.39 -0.35 19.74
N HIS A 119 -1.44 -1.33 18.83
CA HIS A 119 -0.73 -2.60 18.91
C HIS A 119 -0.11 -2.97 17.56
N SER A 120 0.96 -3.77 17.54
CA SER A 120 1.53 -4.32 16.30
C SER A 120 1.20 -5.81 16.14
N VAL A 121 1.32 -6.33 14.92
CA VAL A 121 1.36 -7.77 14.70
C VAL A 121 2.63 -8.30 15.36
N GLY A 122 2.46 -9.21 16.31
CA GLY A 122 3.54 -9.72 17.19
C GLY A 122 4.04 -11.11 16.80
N VAL A 123 3.79 -11.57 15.57
CA VAL A 123 4.23 -12.90 15.13
C VAL A 123 5.74 -12.89 14.91
N THR A 124 6.44 -13.72 15.67
CA THR A 124 7.89 -13.90 15.62
C THR A 124 8.23 -15.39 15.48
N ASP A 125 9.51 -15.69 15.22
CA ASP A 125 10.01 -17.06 15.21
C ASP A 125 9.64 -17.84 16.48
N ALA A 126 9.76 -17.20 17.65
CA ALA A 126 9.41 -17.80 18.93
C ALA A 126 7.92 -18.19 18.99
N VAL A 127 7.04 -17.30 18.56
CA VAL A 127 5.59 -17.56 18.50
C VAL A 127 5.29 -18.74 17.59
N LEU A 128 5.93 -18.85 16.42
CA LEU A 128 5.72 -19.99 15.52
C LEU A 128 6.14 -21.32 16.18
N LYS A 129 7.23 -21.31 16.97
CA LYS A 129 7.72 -22.50 17.68
C LYS A 129 6.84 -22.92 18.84
N GLU A 130 6.09 -21.99 19.45
CA GLU A 130 5.06 -22.33 20.44
C GLU A 130 3.94 -23.18 19.81
N TYR A 131 3.51 -22.84 18.58
CA TYR A 131 2.50 -23.60 17.85
C TYR A 131 3.04 -24.88 17.20
N TYR A 132 4.30 -24.87 16.74
CA TYR A 132 4.93 -26.02 16.10
C TYR A 132 6.42 -26.13 16.48
N PRO A 133 6.77 -26.83 17.58
CA PRO A 133 8.15 -26.90 18.07
C PRO A 133 9.16 -27.52 17.09
N GLN A 134 8.70 -28.32 16.11
CA GLN A 134 9.55 -28.99 15.12
C GLN A 134 9.93 -28.09 13.93
N LEU A 135 9.72 -26.77 14.04
CA LEU A 135 9.90 -25.82 12.96
C LEU A 135 11.35 -25.73 12.44
N ASP A 136 12.33 -25.94 13.31
CA ASP A 136 13.76 -25.90 12.96
C ASP A 136 14.17 -27.04 12.02
N ALA A 137 13.39 -28.12 11.95
CA ALA A 137 13.59 -29.20 11.00
C ALA A 137 13.03 -28.89 9.60
N CYS A 138 12.23 -27.82 9.46
CA CYS A 138 11.46 -27.54 8.24
C CYS A 138 11.92 -26.27 7.51
N SER A 139 12.52 -25.31 8.21
CA SER A 139 12.97 -24.05 7.61
C SER A 139 13.97 -23.36 8.52
N ASN A 140 14.81 -22.48 7.96
CA ASN A 140 15.72 -21.64 8.76
C ASN A 140 15.05 -20.32 9.21
N PRO A 141 15.60 -19.61 10.21
CA PRO A 141 15.02 -18.37 10.74
C PRO A 141 14.78 -17.28 9.68
N THR A 142 15.73 -17.05 8.77
CA THR A 142 15.60 -16.04 7.70
C THR A 142 14.44 -16.33 6.77
N GLN A 143 14.24 -17.60 6.38
CA GLN A 143 13.08 -18.01 5.59
C GLN A 143 11.77 -17.75 6.33
N ARG A 144 11.75 -17.98 7.65
CA ARG A 144 10.54 -17.77 8.46
C ARG A 144 10.18 -16.29 8.57
N GLU A 145 11.16 -15.41 8.76
CA GLU A 145 10.93 -13.95 8.74
C GLU A 145 10.34 -13.47 7.41
N GLN A 146 10.88 -13.94 6.28
CA GLN A 146 10.36 -13.63 4.96
C GLN A 146 8.92 -14.14 4.76
N LEU A 147 8.63 -15.35 5.26
CA LEU A 147 7.29 -15.93 5.17
C LEU A 147 6.29 -15.26 6.12
N ILE A 148 6.73 -14.77 7.29
CA ILE A 148 5.90 -13.92 8.16
C ILE A 148 5.52 -12.64 7.42
N ALA A 149 6.48 -11.96 6.78
CA ALA A 149 6.20 -10.75 6.01
C ALA A 149 5.19 -11.01 4.88
N LEU A 150 5.36 -12.11 4.15
CA LEU A 150 4.43 -12.51 3.09
C LEU A 150 3.04 -12.90 3.63
N ALA A 151 2.98 -13.58 4.77
CA ALA A 151 1.74 -13.92 5.46
C ALA A 151 0.96 -12.66 5.89
N VAL A 152 1.65 -11.64 6.40
CA VAL A 152 1.05 -10.34 6.75
C VAL A 152 0.43 -9.68 5.52
N GLU A 153 1.14 -9.64 4.39
CA GLU A 153 0.61 -9.06 3.15
C GLU A 153 -0.60 -9.82 2.59
N ASP A 154 -0.60 -11.16 2.67
CA ASP A 154 -1.78 -11.94 2.26
C ASP A 154 -2.99 -11.67 3.16
N VAL A 155 -2.79 -11.57 4.47
CA VAL A 155 -3.86 -11.22 5.41
C VAL A 155 -4.38 -9.81 5.15
N LYS A 156 -3.50 -8.84 4.88
CA LYS A 156 -3.90 -7.48 4.46
C LYS A 156 -4.76 -7.51 3.20
N ALA A 157 -4.34 -8.24 2.17
CA ALA A 157 -5.08 -8.36 0.92
C ALA A 157 -6.47 -8.98 1.14
N ARG A 158 -6.57 -10.02 1.97
CA ARG A 158 -7.85 -10.65 2.32
C ARG A 158 -8.77 -9.72 3.10
N LEU A 159 -8.24 -8.97 4.07
CA LEU A 159 -9.00 -8.00 4.85
C LEU A 159 -9.50 -6.85 3.97
N LYS A 160 -8.66 -6.35 3.07
CA LYS A 160 -9.05 -5.35 2.07
C LYS A 160 -10.17 -5.85 1.17
N ASN A 161 -10.11 -7.09 0.70
CA ASN A 161 -11.20 -7.70 -0.09
C ASN A 161 -12.50 -7.86 0.70
N LYS A 162 -12.42 -7.95 2.04
CA LYS A 162 -13.59 -7.94 2.94
C LYS A 162 -14.06 -6.52 3.29
N GLY A 163 -13.41 -5.47 2.77
CA GLY A 163 -13.75 -4.07 3.02
C GLY A 163 -13.13 -3.46 4.27
N PHE A 164 -12.14 -4.11 4.88
CA PHE A 164 -11.40 -3.55 6.02
C PHE A 164 -10.14 -2.84 5.55
N GLU A 165 -9.96 -1.59 5.97
CA GLU A 165 -8.68 -0.90 5.84
C GLU A 165 -7.77 -1.29 7.01
N TRP A 166 -6.54 -1.73 6.69
CA TRP A 166 -5.61 -2.26 7.69
C TRP A 166 -5.43 -1.29 8.85
N ALA A 167 -5.20 -0.01 8.54
CA ALA A 167 -4.94 1.07 9.49
C ALA A 167 -6.09 1.37 10.48
N MET A 168 -7.32 0.99 10.14
CA MET A 168 -8.52 1.24 10.94
C MET A 168 -8.83 0.09 11.92
N ILE A 169 -8.00 -0.95 11.95
CA ILE A 169 -8.14 -2.08 12.87
C ILE A 169 -7.47 -1.72 14.20
N HIS A 170 -8.26 -1.66 15.28
CA HIS A 170 -7.76 -1.26 16.60
C HIS A 170 -6.97 -2.39 17.27
N ARG A 171 -7.54 -3.61 17.29
CA ARG A 171 -6.93 -4.80 17.89
C ARG A 171 -6.30 -5.73 16.86
N ILE A 172 -5.21 -5.24 16.28
CA ILE A 172 -4.46 -5.97 15.26
C ILE A 172 -3.77 -7.23 15.80
N ASP A 173 -3.54 -7.29 17.11
CA ASP A 173 -3.04 -8.45 17.85
C ASP A 173 -3.91 -9.70 17.64
N ARG A 174 -5.22 -9.52 17.42
CA ARG A 174 -6.14 -10.62 17.12
C ARG A 174 -5.77 -11.37 15.84
N LEU A 175 -5.05 -10.73 14.93
CA LEU A 175 -4.58 -11.35 13.69
C LEU A 175 -3.35 -12.24 13.89
N ASN A 176 -2.69 -12.18 15.05
CA ASN A 176 -1.45 -12.95 15.29
C ASN A 176 -1.65 -14.45 15.07
N ILE A 177 -2.77 -15.02 15.54
CA ILE A 177 -3.06 -16.45 15.36
C ILE A 177 -3.24 -16.77 13.86
N ALA A 178 -4.01 -15.97 13.14
CA ALA A 178 -4.21 -16.16 11.71
C ALA A 178 -2.87 -16.06 10.95
N ILE A 179 -2.05 -15.05 11.25
CA ILE A 179 -0.76 -14.84 10.59
C ILE A 179 0.23 -15.96 10.95
N ALA A 180 0.22 -16.47 12.19
CA ALA A 180 1.04 -17.61 12.59
C ALA A 180 0.67 -18.87 11.79
N TYR A 181 -0.61 -19.26 11.75
CA TYR A 181 -1.04 -20.43 10.98
C TYR A 181 -0.87 -20.26 9.47
N LYS A 182 -1.05 -19.04 8.93
CA LYS A 182 -0.72 -18.70 7.55
C LYS A 182 0.75 -19.01 7.25
N THR A 183 1.64 -18.52 8.11
CA THR A 183 3.08 -18.74 7.98
C THR A 183 3.41 -20.22 8.07
N LEU A 184 2.85 -20.94 9.05
CA LEU A 184 3.11 -22.37 9.24
C LEU A 184 2.70 -23.20 8.02
N TYR A 185 1.52 -22.99 7.44
CA TYR A 185 1.16 -23.77 6.25
C TYR A 185 2.00 -23.37 5.04
N MET A 186 2.43 -22.11 4.90
CA MET A 186 3.35 -21.73 3.82
C MET A 186 4.70 -22.42 3.96
N ILE A 187 5.21 -22.57 5.18
CA ILE A 187 6.43 -23.36 5.45
C ILE A 187 6.20 -24.81 5.03
N MET A 188 5.08 -25.43 5.44
CA MET A 188 4.77 -26.82 5.07
C MET A 188 4.66 -26.98 3.55
N LEU A 189 4.00 -26.05 2.85
CA LEU A 189 3.84 -26.07 1.40
C LEU A 189 5.17 -26.18 0.65
N ILE A 190 6.21 -25.47 1.12
CA ILE A 190 7.54 -25.49 0.51
C ILE A 190 8.24 -26.85 0.74
N GLN A 191 7.85 -27.58 1.78
CA GLN A 191 8.43 -28.88 2.12
C GLN A 191 7.71 -30.07 1.48
N ILE A 192 6.53 -29.87 0.86
CA ILE A 192 5.79 -30.94 0.20
C ILE A 192 6.59 -31.42 -1.01
N GLN A 193 6.89 -32.72 -1.03
CA GLN A 193 7.56 -33.38 -2.16
C GLN A 193 6.60 -34.35 -2.87
N GLN A 194 5.63 -34.91 -2.14
CA GLN A 194 4.64 -35.84 -2.67
C GLN A 194 3.25 -35.53 -2.09
N GLY A 195 2.20 -35.78 -2.88
CA GLY A 195 0.82 -35.33 -2.55
C GLY A 195 0.23 -35.83 -1.22
N ASN A 196 0.83 -36.85 -0.59
CA ASN A 196 0.36 -37.45 0.67
C ASN A 196 1.48 -37.59 1.72
N ASP A 197 2.56 -36.79 1.62
CA ASP A 197 3.58 -36.80 2.67
C ASP A 197 3.09 -36.13 3.98
N LYS A 198 3.88 -36.26 5.05
CA LYS A 198 3.56 -35.67 6.36
C LYS A 198 3.38 -34.15 6.32
N TYR A 199 4.04 -33.46 5.39
CA TYR A 199 3.95 -32.01 5.23
C TYR A 199 2.65 -31.62 4.53
N ALA A 200 2.16 -32.43 3.59
CA ALA A 200 0.86 -32.24 2.96
C ALA A 200 -0.29 -32.33 3.98
N ILE A 201 -0.22 -33.27 4.92
CA ILE A 201 -1.20 -33.39 6.01
C ILE A 201 -1.17 -32.15 6.91
N LYS A 202 0.02 -31.72 7.34
CA LYS A 202 0.20 -30.54 8.20
C LYS A 202 -0.19 -29.24 7.50
N TYR A 203 0.11 -29.13 6.21
CA TYR A 203 -0.35 -28.04 5.36
C TYR A 203 -1.88 -27.92 5.40
N ALA A 204 -2.60 -29.03 5.16
CA ALA A 204 -4.06 -29.02 5.16
C ALA A 204 -4.64 -28.64 6.52
N GLU A 205 -4.08 -29.18 7.60
CA GLU A 205 -4.48 -28.88 8.99
C GLU A 205 -4.29 -27.39 9.34
N PHE A 206 -3.08 -26.85 9.13
CA PHE A 206 -2.79 -25.45 9.42
C PHE A 206 -3.56 -24.48 8.52
N LYS A 207 -3.77 -24.84 7.25
CA LYS A 207 -4.61 -24.07 6.34
C LYS A 207 -6.06 -24.01 6.83
N ALA A 208 -6.63 -25.13 7.27
CA ALA A 208 -8.00 -25.17 7.79
C ALA A 208 -8.15 -24.30 9.05
N ILE A 209 -7.18 -24.35 9.97
CA ILE A 209 -7.19 -23.49 11.17
C ILE A 209 -7.08 -22.01 10.78
N PHE A 210 -6.21 -21.67 9.84
CA PHE A 210 -6.10 -20.30 9.32
C PHE A 210 -7.44 -19.81 8.73
N ASP A 211 -8.03 -20.58 7.80
CA ASP A 211 -9.26 -20.22 7.12
C ASP A 211 -10.41 -20.04 8.15
N SER A 212 -10.55 -20.98 9.09
CA SER A 212 -11.53 -20.85 10.18
C SER A 212 -11.28 -19.62 11.05
N THR A 213 -10.02 -19.34 11.41
CA THR A 213 -9.68 -18.22 12.29
C THR A 213 -10.00 -16.89 11.62
N ILE A 214 -9.57 -16.70 10.36
CA ILE A 214 -9.76 -15.43 9.63
C ILE A 214 -11.23 -15.20 9.22
N GLU A 215 -12.04 -16.25 9.13
CA GLU A 215 -13.48 -16.16 8.90
C GLU A 215 -14.26 -15.82 10.18
N SER A 216 -13.87 -16.41 11.32
CA SER A 216 -14.53 -16.16 12.61
C SER A 216 -14.13 -14.83 13.28
N LEU A 217 -13.08 -14.18 12.76
CA LEU A 217 -12.48 -13.02 13.41
C LEU A 217 -13.44 -11.83 13.43
N VAL A 218 -13.81 -11.38 14.63
CA VAL A 218 -14.50 -10.10 14.84
C VAL A 218 -13.45 -9.04 15.10
N LEU A 219 -13.35 -8.09 14.17
CA LEU A 219 -12.45 -6.95 14.23
C LEU A 219 -13.13 -5.75 14.88
N GLU A 220 -12.44 -5.16 15.84
CA GLU A 220 -12.74 -3.82 16.35
C GLU A 220 -12.24 -2.81 15.31
N TYR A 221 -13.16 -2.09 14.68
CA TYR A 221 -12.90 -1.24 13.52
C TYR A 221 -13.28 0.21 13.83
N ASP A 222 -12.44 1.13 13.41
CA ASP A 222 -12.67 2.58 13.48
C ASP A 222 -13.16 3.06 12.11
N SER A 223 -14.48 3.11 11.90
CA SER A 223 -15.05 3.45 10.60
C SER A 223 -15.03 4.96 10.29
N ASN A 224 -14.93 5.81 11.31
CA ASN A 224 -14.96 7.26 11.16
C ASN A 224 -13.56 7.91 11.29
N GLY A 225 -12.54 7.13 11.64
CA GLY A 225 -11.16 7.58 11.81
C GLY A 225 -10.95 8.46 13.05
N ASP A 226 -11.79 8.32 14.08
CA ASP A 226 -11.71 9.11 15.32
C ASP A 226 -10.78 8.51 16.38
N GLY A 227 -10.21 7.32 16.10
CA GLY A 227 -9.32 6.59 16.98
C GLY A 227 -10.03 5.73 18.03
N LEU A 228 -11.36 5.62 18.00
CA LEU A 228 -12.15 4.76 18.88
C LEU A 228 -12.73 3.57 18.10
N PRO A 229 -12.78 2.38 18.71
CA PRO A 229 -13.42 1.24 18.08
C PRO A 229 -14.93 1.42 18.05
N ASP A 230 -15.53 1.22 16.88
CA ASP A 230 -16.98 1.19 16.78
C ASP A 230 -17.55 -0.04 17.46
N THR A 231 -18.65 0.15 18.18
CA THR A 231 -19.24 -0.93 18.99
C THR A 231 -19.92 -2.03 18.17
N ASN A 232 -20.20 -1.82 16.87
CA ASN A 232 -20.84 -2.81 15.99
C ASN A 232 -20.72 -2.49 14.47
N VAL A 233 -19.53 -2.60 13.87
CA VAL A 233 -19.40 -2.42 12.41
C VAL A 233 -19.08 -3.74 11.72
N LYS A 234 -20.07 -4.27 10.98
CA LYS A 234 -19.78 -5.14 9.83
C LYS A 234 -19.23 -4.25 8.72
N ALA A 235 -18.13 -4.66 8.09
CA ALA A 235 -17.54 -3.95 6.97
C ALA A 235 -18.63 -3.54 5.95
N ALA A 236 -18.75 -2.24 5.71
CA ALA A 236 -19.63 -1.72 4.69
C ALA A 236 -19.08 -2.16 3.32
N SER A 237 -19.85 -2.94 2.57
CA SER A 237 -19.54 -3.16 1.15
C SER A 237 -19.69 -1.81 0.45
N GLY A 238 -18.57 -1.19 0.07
CA GLY A 238 -18.60 0.05 -0.69
C GLY A 238 -19.41 -0.11 -1.97
N PRO A 239 -20.23 0.88 -2.37
CA PRO A 239 -21.00 0.80 -3.61
C PRO A 239 -20.07 0.79 -4.82
N VAL A 240 -20.25 -0.17 -5.72
CA VAL A 240 -19.65 -0.16 -7.05
C VAL A 240 -20.28 0.99 -7.84
N ARG A 241 -19.52 2.06 -8.07
CA ARG A 241 -19.93 3.13 -8.99
C ARG A 241 -19.62 2.69 -10.42
N ILE A 242 -20.67 2.38 -11.18
CA ILE A 242 -20.59 2.33 -12.64
C ILE A 242 -20.58 3.78 -13.12
N VAL A 243 -19.44 4.24 -13.62
CA VAL A 243 -19.33 5.49 -14.35
C VAL A 243 -19.74 5.21 -15.80
N ARG A 244 -20.78 5.89 -16.29
CA ARG A 244 -21.11 5.96 -17.71
C ARG A 244 -20.34 7.09 -18.36
#